data_AF-A0A2D6LIT8-F1
#
_entry.id   AF-A0A2D6LIT8-F1
#
_cell.length_a   1.000
_cell.length_b   1.000
_cell.length_c   1.000
_cell.angle_alpha   90.00
_cell.angle_beta   90.00
_cell.angle_gamma   90.00
#
_symmetry.space_group_name_H-M   'P 1'
#
loop_
_entity.id
_entity.type
_entity.pdbx_description
1 polymer ?
#
loop_
_entity_poly.entity_id
_entity_poly.type
_entity_poly.pdbx_seq_one_letter_code
_entity_poly.pdbx_strand_id
1 'polypeptide(L)' 'MKKQLRKLRYQTIPLSGAFMLTSMLGFLVVTIYTIYERISLTWGFAFDLIFVIMFIASVASITPVFPSELDKKRS' A
#
# COMPACT_ATOMS: atom_id res chain seq x y z
N MET A 1 42.08 -5.60 -11.65
CA MET A 1 40.86 -4.74 -11.65
C MET A 1 39.62 -5.62 -11.51
N LYS A 2 39.06 -5.75 -10.29
CA LYS A 2 37.81 -6.50 -10.07
C LYS A 2 36.64 -5.51 -10.10
N LYS A 3 35.88 -5.48 -11.21
CA LYS A 3 34.66 -4.68 -11.34
C LYS A 3 33.61 -5.23 -10.37
N GLN A 4 33.51 -4.63 -9.19
CA GLN A 4 32.45 -4.93 -8.24
C GLN A 4 31.15 -4.34 -8.78
N LEU A 5 30.36 -5.18 -9.45
CA LEU A 5 28.97 -4.91 -9.78
C LEU A 5 28.19 -4.82 -8.46
N ARG A 6 28.10 -3.59 -7.93
CA ARG A 6 27.29 -3.25 -6.77
C ARG A 6 25.84 -3.51 -7.14
N LYS A 7 25.31 -4.62 -6.63
CA LYS A 7 23.89 -4.96 -6.65
C LYS A 7 23.14 -3.75 -6.09
N LEU A 8 22.57 -2.94 -6.97
CA LEU A 8 21.67 -1.85 -6.59
C LEU A 8 20.46 -2.54 -5.94
N ARG A 9 20.55 -2.71 -4.62
CA ARG A 9 19.44 -3.18 -3.82
C ARG A 9 18.43 -2.04 -3.89
N TYR A 10 17.47 -2.16 -4.80
CA TYR A 10 16.27 -1.34 -4.82
C TYR A 10 15.59 -1.57 -3.47
N GLN A 11 15.96 -0.74 -2.50
CA GLN A 11 15.37 -0.75 -1.17
C GLN A 11 14.20 0.21 -1.27
N THR A 12 13.16 -0.20 -1.99
CA THR A 12 11.82 0.34 -1.78
C THR A 12 11.53 0.11 -0.30
N ILE A 13 11.59 1.15 0.51
CA ILE A 13 11.07 1.13 1.88
C ILE A 13 9.58 0.92 1.66
N PRO A 14 9.04 -0.31 1.89
CA PRO A 14 7.66 -0.60 1.51
C PRO A 14 6.75 0.01 2.57
N LEU A 15 6.51 1.30 2.45
CA LEU A 15 5.40 2.00 3.11
C LEU A 15 4.20 1.81 2.16
N SER A 16 3.28 0.86 2.32
CA SER A 16 2.97 -0.08 3.37
C SER A 16 2.27 -1.29 2.74
N GLY A 17 2.98 -2.40 2.54
CA GLY A 17 2.39 -3.60 1.93
C GLY A 17 1.22 -4.15 2.73
N ALA A 18 1.30 -4.05 4.06
CA ALA A 18 0.22 -4.45 4.96
C ALA A 18 -1.01 -3.55 4.83
N PHE A 19 -0.84 -2.23 4.68
CA PHE A 19 -1.96 -1.29 4.54
C PHE A 19 -2.67 -1.41 3.19
N MET A 20 -1.91 -1.66 2.12
CA MET A 20 -2.49 -1.99 0.82
C MET A 20 -3.28 -3.30 0.91
N LEU A 21 -2.72 -4.35 1.52
CA LEU A 21 -3.40 -5.63 1.71
C LEU A 21 -4.67 -5.51 2.57
N THR A 22 -4.63 -4.75 3.66
CA THR A 22 -5.81 -4.54 4.51
C THR A 22 -6.90 -3.77 3.78
N SER A 23 -6.56 -2.79 2.93
CA SER A 23 -7.55 -2.09 2.11
C SER A 23 -8.23 -3.02 1.09
N MET A 24 -7.47 -3.90 0.43
CA MET A 24 -8.02 -4.87 -0.52
C MET A 24 -8.91 -5.91 0.16
N LEU A 25 -8.44 -6.49 1.27
CA LEU A 25 -9.21 -7.50 2.01
C LEU A 25 -10.44 -6.89 2.68
N GLY A 26 -10.31 -5.70 3.26
CA GLY A 26 -11.41 -4.99 3.91
C GLY A 26 -12.54 -4.68 2.93
N PHE A 27 -12.19 -4.13 1.75
CA PHE A 27 -13.15 -3.91 0.67
C PHE A 27 -13.86 -5.21 0.26
N LEU A 28 -13.11 -6.28 0.02
CA LEU A 28 -13.67 -7.56 -0.42
C LEU A 28 -14.60 -8.19 0.63
N VAL A 29 -14.21 -8.16 1.90
CA VAL A 29 -15.03 -8.69 3.00
C VAL A 29 -16.31 -7.88 3.16
N VAL A 30 -16.23 -6.55 3.16
CA VAL A 30 -17.40 -5.67 3.30
C VAL A 30 -18.35 -5.81 2.12
N THR A 31 -17.83 -5.84 0.89
CA THR A 31 -18.65 -6.06 -0.30
C THR A 31 -19.41 -7.39 -0.20
N ILE A 32 -18.73 -8.49 0.18
CA ILE A 32 -19.39 -9.79 0.36
C ILE A 32 -20.45 -9.72 1.44
N TYR A 33 -20.14 -9.15 2.61
CA TYR A 33 -21.09 -9.04 3.72
C TYR A 33 -22.30 -8.17 3.38
N THR A 34 -22.11 -7.17 2.52
CA THR A 34 -23.20 -6.30 2.03
C THR A 34 -24.10 -7.05 1.05
N ILE A 35 -23.52 -7.85 0.14
CA ILE A 35 -24.29 -8.67 -0.82
C ILE A 35 -25.11 -9.76 -0.12
N TYR A 36 -24.58 -10.37 0.94
CA TYR A 36 -25.30 -11.37 1.74
C TYR A 36 -26.28 -10.77 2.75
N GLU A 37 -26.60 -9.48 2.65
CA GLU A 37 -27.52 -8.74 3.52
C GLU A 37 -27.16 -8.82 5.01
N ARG A 38 -25.90 -9.15 5.35
CA ARG A 38 -25.41 -9.17 6.74
C ARG A 38 -25.18 -7.77 7.27
N ILE A 39 -24.94 -6.82 6.36
CA ILE A 39 -24.76 -5.40 6.64
C ILE A 39 -25.76 -4.64 5.77
N SER A 40 -26.43 -3.64 6.34
CA SER A 40 -27.34 -2.79 5.56
C SER A 40 -26.56 -2.04 4.48
N LEU A 41 -27.19 -1.79 3.34
CA LEU A 41 -26.59 -1.12 2.18
C LEU A 41 -25.85 0.19 2.54
N THR A 42 -26.45 1.01 3.42
CA THR A 42 -25.88 2.28 3.86
C THR A 42 -24.54 2.12 4.58
N TRP A 43 -24.44 1.14 5.48
CA TRP A 43 -23.22 0.85 6.22
C TRP A 43 -22.17 0.18 5.33
N GLY A 44 -22.59 -0.73 4.45
CA GLY A 44 -21.70 -1.36 3.46
C GLY A 44 -21.01 -0.32 2.57
N PHE A 45 -21.79 0.61 2.01
CA PHE A 45 -21.28 1.70 1.19
C PHE A 45 -20.29 2.60 1.95
N ALA A 46 -20.60 2.95 3.21
CA ALA A 46 -19.71 3.78 4.04
C ALA A 46 -18.35 3.10 4.28
N PHE A 47 -18.35 1.80 4.58
CA PHE A 47 -17.11 1.06 4.79
C PHE A 47 -16.32 0.88 3.49
N ASP A 48 -16.99 0.56 2.38
CA ASP A 48 -16.33 0.46 1.07
C ASP A 48 -15.66 1.79 0.67
N LEU A 49 -16.33 2.92 0.92
CA LEU A 49 -15.76 4.24 0.67
C LEU A 49 -14.47 4.47 1.47
N ILE A 50 -14.44 4.07 2.74
CA ILE A 50 -13.24 4.17 3.58
C ILE A 50 -12.10 3.30 3.02
N PHE A 51 -12.38 2.05 2.64
CA PHE A 51 -11.36 1.16 2.09
C PHE A 51 -10.82 1.66 0.75
N VAL A 52 -11.67 2.26 -0.10
CA VAL A 52 -11.24 2.90 -1.35
C VAL A 52 -10.31 4.09 -1.06
N ILE A 53 -10.65 4.95 -0.08
CA ILE A 53 -9.78 6.07 0.31
C ILE A 53 -8.45 5.56 0.85
N MET A 54 -8.45 4.51 1.68
CA MET A 54 -7.23 3.87 2.18
C MET A 54 -6.38 3.30 1.03
N PHE A 55 -7.02 2.67 0.04
CA PHE A 55 -6.31 2.15 -1.13
C PHE A 55 -5.63 3.28 -1.91
N ILE A 56 -6.34 4.37 -2.20
CA ILE A 56 -5.78 5.54 -2.88
C ILE A 56 -4.62 6.15 -2.07
N ALA A 57 -4.79 6.29 -0.75
CA ALA A 57 -3.74 6.78 0.13
C ALA A 57 -2.50 5.86 0.13
N SER A 58 -2.71 4.53 0.06
CA SER A 58 -1.63 3.56 0.01
C SER A 58 -0.80 3.72 -1.27
N VAL A 59 -1.45 3.93 -2.41
CA VAL A 59 -0.79 4.13 -3.70
C VAL A 59 -0.07 5.47 -3.73
N ALA A 60 -0.70 6.53 -3.21
CA ALA A 60 -0.10 7.86 -3.12
C ALA A 60 1.15 7.91 -2.22
N SER A 61 1.25 7.01 -1.24
CA SER A 61 2.37 6.92 -0.29
C SER A 61 3.63 6.27 -0.88
N ILE A 62 3.55 5.74 -2.11
CA ILE A 62 4.72 5.16 -2.80
C ILE A 62 5.64 6.29 -3.25
N THR A 63 6.54 6.71 -2.35
CA THR A 63 7.56 7.72 -2.65
C THR A 63 8.77 7.06 -3.31
N PRO A 64 9.18 7.47 -4.52
CA PRO A 64 10.41 6.97 -5.12
C PRO A 64 11.61 7.45 -4.29
N VAL A 65 12.42 6.51 -3.79
CA VAL A 65 13.68 6.84 -3.13
C VAL A 65 14.67 7.28 -4.21
N PHE A 66 14.97 8.58 -4.27
CA PHE A 66 16.00 9.09 -5.16
C PHE A 66 17.40 8.63 -4.71
N PRO A 67 18.26 8.20 -5.65
CA PRO A 67 19.58 7.64 -5.34
C PRO A 67 20.55 8.64 -4.68
N SER A 68 20.23 9.95 -4.68
CA SER A 68 21.02 11.00 -4.01
C SER A 68 20.95 10.95 -2.48
N GLU A 69 19.89 10.37 -1.89
CA GLU A 69 19.74 10.22 -0.43
C GLU A 69 20.48 9.00 0.13
N LEU A 70 20.81 8.03 -0.73
CA LEU A 70 21.56 6.82 -0.34
C LEU A 70 23.06 7.10 -0.12
N ASP A 71 23.56 8.22 -0.62
CA ASP A 71 24.97 8.63 -0.47
C ASP A 71 25.19 9.36 0.86
N LYS A 72 24.26 10.24 1.25
CA LYS A 72 24.34 11.05 2.47
C LYS A 72 24.18 10.26 3.77
N LYS A 73 23.43 9.15 3.75
CA LYS A 73 23.21 8.28 4.93
C LYS A 73 24.37 7.31 5.20
N ARG A 74 25.40 7.32 4.33
CA ARG A 74 26.61 6.49 4.43
C ARG A 74 27.90 7.30 4.70
N SER A 75 27.78 8.62 4.89
CA SER A 75 28.84 9.51 5.41
C SER A 75 28.58 9.82 6.89
#